data_AF-A0A7Y5NSE5-F1
#
_entry.id   AF-A0A7Y5NSE5-F1
#
_cell.length_a   1.000
_cell.length_b   1.000
_cell.length_c   1.000
_cell.angle_alpha   90.00
_cell.angle_beta   90.00
_cell.angle_gamma   90.00
#
_symmetry.space_group_name_H-M   'P 1'
#
loop_
_entity.id
_entity.type
_entity.pdbx_description
1 polymer ?
#
loop_
_entity_poly.entity_id
_entity_poly.type
_entity_poly.pdbx_seq_one_letter_code
_entity_poly.pdbx_strand_id
1 'polypeptide(L)'
;MRSLQTTRRTPALALLTTLPLVVLSLAACGDDGLTGGGGAGGSSAGGGPPVDGVCILHNCSEDAHCAGCSDGRNTCFIEPGASSGRCVSCDADTGTGCPEGQQCSSWGNCVPVGQECPTDATGTPQIGCSNSGDCAACDPAHQVCDTTTQTCVACTENDTAECQSTDICVDNQCKPACAADCTVDNDCGSCNGAKACNNHKCSECSATYACPAGEHCNLQTGTCEENCGDPTAPGVCDGDDDCGGCIGNQTECHQPINGGPGTCGPAAGGCEDLGSAGALTLPDPYNQITNTCSSDANCDGVGITYNVGKALRDLLGTDNIFGQEIGDANVEYGMNVCASITLADLSCGVCVPCRVDDDCQDINLDDFAGELFPGVGGAVIAFLFDQIFGPNEHALHMYCESVAAGYGVCVPCPGLINDCAPGSSGGGGGSCDHPPEEAGTALDPSCDTCAEEVCAFDNYCCDTEWDDVCVDEAASACGAGTCHDECSEGAAMGAECGECAASICELDPYCCDTAWDATCVAEVSDNCNPPCE
;
A
#
# COMPACT_ATOMS: atom_id res chain seq x y z
N MET A 1 15.26 -55.81 49.33
CA MET A 1 16.41 -56.20 48.48
C MET A 1 16.90 -54.90 47.84
N ARG A 2 18.05 -54.35 48.27
CA ARG A 2 19.32 -54.27 47.48
C ARG A 2 19.08 -53.76 46.04
N SER A 3 19.78 -52.77 45.48
CA SER A 3 20.96 -52.01 45.89
C SER A 3 21.26 -51.00 44.77
N LEU A 4 21.77 -49.81 45.14
CA LEU A 4 22.97 -49.12 44.59
C LEU A 4 23.08 -48.91 43.06
N GLN A 5 23.09 -47.66 42.59
CA GLN A 5 24.27 -46.81 42.41
C GLN A 5 25.39 -47.44 41.56
N THR A 6 25.79 -46.75 40.49
CA THR A 6 27.14 -46.88 39.94
C THR A 6 27.70 -45.51 39.55
N THR A 7 28.63 -45.07 40.38
CA THR A 7 29.63 -44.00 40.21
C THR A 7 30.73 -44.37 39.21
N ARG A 8 31.23 -43.40 38.42
CA ARG A 8 32.66 -43.22 38.05
C ARG A 8 32.91 -41.72 37.84
N ARG A 9 33.63 -41.02 38.73
CA ARG A 9 35.11 -40.86 38.85
C ARG A 9 35.76 -40.06 37.69
N THR A 10 35.99 -38.78 37.99
CA THR A 10 37.12 -37.82 37.76
C THR A 10 38.52 -38.40 37.43
N PRO A 11 39.63 -37.62 37.19
CA PRO A 11 39.88 -36.14 37.12
C PRO A 11 40.89 -35.63 36.03
N ALA A 12 41.24 -34.32 36.14
CA ALA A 12 42.45 -33.58 35.69
C ALA A 12 42.41 -33.00 34.25
N LEU A 13 42.78 -31.74 33.98
CA LEU A 13 44.01 -31.03 34.35
C LEU A 13 43.84 -29.49 34.23
N ALA A 14 44.55 -28.74 35.07
CA ALA A 14 44.58 -27.27 35.12
C ALA A 14 45.55 -26.63 34.11
N LEU A 15 45.32 -25.37 33.71
CA LEU A 15 46.40 -24.37 33.53
C LEU A 15 45.84 -22.93 33.57
N LEU A 16 46.56 -22.06 34.29
CA LEU A 16 46.38 -20.61 34.52
C LEU A 16 46.86 -19.76 33.34
N THR A 17 46.26 -18.56 33.14
CA THR A 17 46.91 -17.24 32.87
C THR A 17 45.83 -16.13 32.87
N THR A 18 45.62 -15.34 33.93
CA THR A 18 46.17 -13.99 34.27
C THR A 18 45.94 -12.81 33.28
N LEU A 19 44.96 -11.94 33.63
CA LEU A 19 44.90 -10.43 33.63
C LEU A 19 45.14 -9.61 32.33
N PRO A 20 44.74 -8.30 32.26
CA PRO A 20 43.95 -7.46 33.19
C PRO A 20 42.83 -6.58 32.58
N LEU A 21 42.00 -6.04 33.48
CA LEU A 21 41.12 -4.86 33.34
C LEU A 21 41.87 -3.60 32.87
N VAL A 22 41.22 -2.78 32.05
CA VAL A 22 41.54 -1.36 31.84
C VAL A 22 40.47 -0.51 32.51
N VAL A 23 40.89 0.21 33.57
CA VAL A 23 40.18 1.34 34.17
C VAL A 23 40.80 2.59 33.56
N LEU A 24 40.00 3.48 32.99
CA LEU A 24 40.45 4.80 32.57
C LEU A 24 39.71 5.87 33.35
N SER A 25 40.41 6.45 34.31
CA SER A 25 40.06 7.69 34.98
C SER A 25 41.36 8.47 35.12
N LEU A 26 41.42 9.72 34.65
CA LEU A 26 42.13 10.81 35.33
C LEU A 26 41.88 12.15 34.64
N ALA A 27 41.58 13.11 35.51
CA ALA A 27 41.30 14.51 35.26
C ALA A 27 42.58 15.36 35.10
N ALA A 28 42.41 16.59 34.59
CA ALA A 28 42.76 17.87 35.25
C ALA A 28 43.43 18.93 34.34
N CYS A 29 42.76 20.09 34.27
CA CYS A 29 43.20 21.50 34.37
C CYS A 29 44.36 22.08 33.51
N GLY A 30 44.11 23.26 32.92
CA GLY A 30 45.10 24.28 32.56
C GLY A 30 44.55 25.48 31.75
N ASP A 31 44.50 26.67 32.37
CA ASP A 31 44.22 28.03 31.85
C ASP A 31 45.26 28.50 30.79
N ASP A 32 45.17 29.57 29.97
CA ASP A 32 44.59 30.93 30.00
C ASP A 32 44.51 31.52 28.56
N GLY A 33 43.63 32.51 28.28
CA GLY A 33 43.94 33.58 27.29
C GLY A 33 42.87 34.12 26.30
N LEU A 34 41.94 34.95 26.79
CA LEU A 34 41.38 36.20 26.19
C LEU A 34 40.79 36.24 24.75
N THR A 35 39.47 36.46 24.63
CA THR A 35 38.79 37.71 24.18
C THR A 35 37.38 37.42 23.64
N GLY A 36 36.42 38.29 23.96
CA GLY A 36 34.98 38.02 23.87
C GLY A 36 34.29 38.21 22.52
N GLY A 37 33.02 37.86 22.51
CA GLY A 37 32.05 38.14 21.45
C GLY A 37 30.82 37.26 21.62
N GLY A 38 29.69 37.86 22.00
CA GLY A 38 28.43 37.15 22.25
C GLY A 38 27.78 36.54 21.00
N GLY A 39 26.80 35.68 21.22
CA GLY A 39 25.94 35.14 20.17
C GLY A 39 25.21 33.89 20.66
N ALA A 40 23.90 34.00 20.79
CA ALA A 40 23.01 33.04 21.44
C ALA A 40 22.94 31.68 20.73
N GLY A 41 22.74 30.64 21.55
CA GLY A 41 22.29 29.33 21.10
C GLY A 41 20.79 29.33 20.77
N GLY A 42 20.42 28.49 19.80
CA GLY A 42 19.04 28.11 19.53
C GLY A 42 18.98 26.60 19.38
N SER A 43 18.61 25.91 20.46
CA SER A 43 18.07 24.54 20.39
C SER A 43 16.55 24.68 20.45
N SER A 44 15.89 24.10 19.46
CA SER A 44 14.45 24.07 19.26
C SER A 44 13.75 23.30 20.38
N ALA A 45 12.97 24.02 21.18
CA ALA A 45 11.90 23.45 21.99
C ALA A 45 10.57 23.95 21.41
N GLY A 46 9.70 23.02 21.02
CA GLY A 46 8.34 23.32 20.60
C GLY A 46 7.53 23.86 21.78
N GLY A 47 7.34 25.18 21.81
CA GLY A 47 6.44 25.84 22.75
C GLY A 47 5.07 25.99 22.11
N GLY A 48 4.10 25.20 22.58
CA GLY A 48 2.69 25.60 22.52
C GLY A 48 2.46 26.84 23.41
N PRO A 49 1.38 27.61 23.19
CA PRO A 49 1.14 28.84 23.93
C PRO A 49 0.96 28.57 25.44
N PRO A 50 1.30 29.53 26.32
CA PRO A 50 1.12 29.38 27.75
C PRO A 50 -0.38 29.29 28.05
N VAL A 51 -0.81 28.20 28.68
CA VAL A 51 -2.16 28.08 29.22
C VAL A 51 -2.25 28.96 30.48
N ASP A 52 -2.65 30.22 30.30
CA ASP A 52 -3.02 31.08 31.43
C ASP A 52 -4.21 30.45 32.17
N GLY A 53 -3.97 29.86 33.35
CA GLY A 53 -4.99 29.64 34.38
C GLY A 53 -5.65 28.26 34.49
N VAL A 54 -5.10 27.18 33.93
CA VAL A 54 -5.62 25.81 34.19
C VAL A 54 -5.04 25.27 35.52
N CYS A 55 -5.90 24.78 36.41
CA CYS A 55 -5.49 24.06 37.63
C CYS A 55 -5.37 22.56 37.34
N ILE A 56 -4.15 22.02 37.38
CA ILE A 56 -3.90 20.57 37.34
C ILE A 56 -3.68 20.08 38.77
N LEU A 57 -4.77 19.98 39.54
CA LEU A 57 -4.77 19.77 40.99
C LEU A 57 -4.00 18.52 41.44
N HIS A 58 -4.16 17.40 40.74
CA HIS A 58 -3.64 16.07 41.17
C HIS A 58 -2.57 15.47 40.24
N ASN A 59 -2.11 16.21 39.23
CA ASN A 59 -1.14 15.70 38.25
C ASN A 59 -0.17 16.79 37.77
N CYS A 60 0.26 17.66 38.69
CA CYS A 60 1.22 18.71 38.37
C CYS A 60 2.63 18.10 38.21
N SER A 61 3.46 18.74 37.39
CA SER A 61 4.91 18.42 37.29
C SER A 61 5.79 19.62 37.62
N GLU A 62 5.20 20.81 37.66
CA GLU A 62 5.84 22.08 37.97
C GLU A 62 4.80 23.05 38.53
N ASP A 63 5.26 24.07 39.27
CA ASP A 63 4.39 25.05 39.94
C ASP A 63 3.47 25.80 38.97
N ALA A 64 3.88 25.96 37.70
CA ALA A 64 3.07 26.61 36.68
C ALA A 64 1.73 25.89 36.45
N HIS A 65 1.68 24.57 36.62
CA HIS A 65 0.44 23.78 36.50
C HIS A 65 -0.56 24.04 37.66
N CYS A 66 -0.09 24.68 38.72
CA CYS A 66 -0.87 25.01 39.91
C CYS A 66 -1.32 26.48 39.95
N ALA A 67 -0.91 27.30 38.98
CA ALA A 67 -1.16 28.74 38.98
C ALA A 67 -2.67 29.10 38.97
N GLY A 68 -3.52 28.23 38.42
CA GLY A 68 -4.97 28.41 38.38
C GLY A 68 -5.74 27.83 39.56
N CYS A 69 -5.07 27.19 40.53
CA CYS A 69 -5.76 26.49 41.62
C CYS A 69 -6.24 27.45 42.74
N SER A 70 -7.38 27.11 43.35
CA SER A 70 -7.95 27.86 44.47
C SER A 70 -7.16 27.66 45.77
N ASP A 71 -7.50 28.46 46.79
CA ASP A 71 -7.01 28.29 48.17
C ASP A 71 -5.49 28.39 48.35
N GLY A 72 -4.84 29.09 47.40
CA GLY A 72 -3.40 29.31 47.43
C GLY A 72 -2.57 28.10 47.07
N ARG A 73 -3.18 27.05 46.48
CA ARG A 73 -2.50 25.82 46.04
C ARG A 73 -1.67 26.04 44.78
N ASN A 74 -0.64 26.88 44.87
CA ASN A 74 0.16 27.32 43.72
C ASN A 74 1.51 26.61 43.58
N THR A 75 1.80 25.64 44.45
CA THR A 75 3.08 24.91 44.49
C THR A 75 2.85 23.45 44.16
N CYS A 76 3.66 22.86 43.28
CA CYS A 76 3.59 21.45 42.92
C CYS A 76 4.46 20.60 43.86
N PHE A 77 3.81 19.78 44.69
CA PHE A 77 4.50 18.85 45.57
C PHE A 77 4.53 17.45 44.95
N ILE A 78 5.72 17.01 44.55
CA ILE A 78 5.97 15.67 44.00
C ILE A 78 6.56 14.79 45.10
N GLU A 79 5.85 13.73 45.45
CA GLU A 79 6.34 12.78 46.47
C GLU A 79 7.59 12.02 45.98
N PRO A 80 8.54 11.68 46.88
CA PRO A 80 9.72 10.93 46.50
C PRO A 80 9.36 9.60 45.81
N GLY A 81 9.72 9.49 44.53
CA GLY A 81 9.44 8.31 43.71
C GLY A 81 8.16 8.37 42.87
N ALA A 82 7.40 9.46 42.95
CA ALA A 82 6.27 9.73 42.06
C ALA A 82 6.71 10.44 40.77
N SER A 83 6.01 10.19 39.67
CA SER A 83 6.22 10.86 38.37
C SER A 83 5.41 12.16 38.21
N SER A 84 4.45 12.38 39.11
CA SER A 84 3.59 13.54 39.15
C SER A 84 3.28 13.90 40.61
N GLY A 85 2.95 15.17 40.83
CA GLY A 85 2.65 15.73 42.13
C GLY A 85 1.23 16.28 42.24
N ARG A 86 0.93 16.85 43.40
CA ARG A 86 -0.31 17.55 43.69
C ARG A 86 -0.04 19.03 44.00
N CYS A 87 -1.00 19.89 43.70
CA CYS A 87 -0.91 21.30 44.04
C CYS A 87 -1.22 21.51 45.54
N VAL A 88 -0.28 22.09 46.28
CA VAL A 88 -0.35 22.34 47.72
C VAL A 88 -0.26 23.82 48.04
N SER A 89 -0.86 24.25 49.15
CA SER A 89 -0.77 25.62 49.67
C SER A 89 0.42 25.84 50.59
N CYS A 90 1.01 24.75 51.10
CA CYS A 90 2.12 24.79 52.04
C CYS A 90 2.96 23.53 51.98
N ASP A 91 4.19 23.63 52.48
CA ASP A 91 5.13 22.53 52.58
C ASP A 91 5.13 21.97 54.01
N ALA A 92 4.74 20.70 54.13
CA ALA A 92 4.58 20.01 55.41
C ALA A 92 5.92 19.70 56.11
N ASP A 93 7.00 19.57 55.35
CA ASP A 93 8.34 19.23 55.87
C ASP A 93 9.04 20.46 56.47
N THR A 94 8.86 21.62 55.83
CA THR A 94 9.45 22.89 56.24
C THR A 94 8.52 23.71 57.15
N GLY A 95 7.21 23.42 57.14
CA GLY A 95 6.19 24.19 57.85
C GLY A 95 5.97 25.59 57.28
N THR A 96 6.42 25.85 56.05
CA THR A 96 6.32 27.15 55.39
C THR A 96 5.12 27.22 54.44
N GLY A 97 4.57 28.41 54.22
CA GLY A 97 3.47 28.66 53.27
C GLY A 97 2.14 29.06 53.91
N CYS A 98 1.91 28.74 55.19
CA CYS A 98 0.65 29.09 55.84
C CYS A 98 0.62 30.48 56.49
N PRO A 99 -0.55 31.15 56.50
CA PRO A 99 -0.74 32.42 57.21
C PRO A 99 -0.63 32.26 58.73
N GLU A 100 -0.41 33.38 59.43
CA GLU A 100 -0.28 33.40 60.88
C GLU A 100 -1.53 32.81 61.57
N GLY A 101 -1.31 31.85 62.49
CA GLY A 101 -2.39 31.14 63.19
C GLY A 101 -2.86 29.85 62.52
N GLN A 102 -2.23 29.44 61.43
CA GLN A 102 -2.45 28.14 60.77
C GLN A 102 -1.17 27.30 60.75
N GLN A 103 -1.33 26.01 60.57
CA GLN A 103 -0.25 25.04 60.36
C GLN A 103 -0.48 24.27 59.06
N CYS A 104 0.59 23.77 58.46
CA CYS A 104 0.48 22.93 57.29
C CYS A 104 0.03 21.52 57.70
N SER A 105 -1.02 20.99 57.07
CA SER A 105 -1.40 19.59 57.20
C SER A 105 -0.38 18.71 56.49
N SER A 106 -0.36 17.42 56.83
CA SER A 106 0.50 16.44 56.13
C SER A 106 0.22 16.34 54.62
N TRP A 107 -0.93 16.86 54.19
CA TRP A 107 -1.37 16.85 52.79
C TRP A 107 -1.17 18.19 52.08
N GLY A 108 -0.53 19.17 52.73
CA GLY A 108 -0.13 20.42 52.09
C GLY A 108 -1.21 21.50 52.08
N ASN A 109 -2.20 21.41 52.97
CA ASN A 109 -3.22 22.43 53.16
C ASN A 109 -2.99 23.21 54.44
N CYS A 110 -3.29 24.51 54.44
CA CYS A 110 -3.25 25.31 55.65
C CYS A 110 -4.50 25.12 56.49
N VAL A 111 -4.31 24.65 57.72
CA VAL A 111 -5.40 24.33 58.66
C VAL A 111 -5.18 25.04 60.00
N PRO A 112 -6.25 25.34 60.75
CA PRO A 112 -6.15 25.74 62.15
C PRO A 112 -5.16 24.89 62.96
N VAL A 113 -4.39 25.55 63.83
CA VAL A 113 -3.42 24.87 64.71
C VAL A 113 -4.15 23.83 65.56
N GLY A 114 -3.66 22.58 65.50
CA GLY A 114 -4.22 21.44 66.24
C GLY A 114 -5.38 20.72 65.55
N GLN A 115 -5.78 21.12 64.33
CA GLN A 115 -6.71 20.34 63.53
C GLN A 115 -6.00 19.12 62.95
N GLU A 116 -6.58 17.94 63.18
CA GLU A 116 -6.09 16.64 62.71
C GLU A 116 -7.25 15.89 62.05
N CYS A 117 -6.92 14.96 61.15
CA CYS A 117 -7.89 14.05 60.54
C CYS A 117 -7.57 12.60 60.93
N PRO A 118 -8.12 12.09 62.05
CA PRO A 118 -7.89 10.71 62.45
C PRO A 118 -8.59 9.75 61.48
N THR A 119 -7.89 8.71 61.05
CA THR A 119 -8.43 7.68 60.15
C THR A 119 -8.52 6.33 60.85
N ASP A 120 -9.41 5.46 60.39
CA ASP A 120 -9.42 4.05 60.77
C ASP A 120 -8.30 3.23 60.06
N ALA A 121 -8.31 1.91 60.25
CA ALA A 121 -7.34 0.99 59.65
C ALA A 121 -7.42 0.93 58.12
N THR A 122 -8.51 1.41 57.51
CA THR A 122 -8.73 1.47 56.06
C THR A 122 -8.45 2.85 55.48
N GLY A 123 -8.04 3.83 56.31
CA GLY A 123 -7.77 5.20 55.88
C GLY A 123 -9.02 6.08 55.83
N THR A 124 -10.18 5.63 56.31
CA THR A 124 -11.41 6.42 56.28
C THR A 124 -11.43 7.40 57.47
N PRO A 125 -11.65 8.71 57.23
CA PRO A 125 -11.73 9.71 58.28
C PRO A 125 -12.81 9.42 59.33
N GLN A 126 -12.47 9.61 60.60
CA GLN A 126 -13.37 9.47 61.76
C GLN A 126 -13.82 10.83 62.32
N ILE A 127 -13.44 11.92 61.66
CA ILE A 127 -13.86 13.28 61.99
C ILE A 127 -15.24 13.55 61.39
N GLY A 128 -16.14 14.11 62.21
CA GLY A 128 -17.41 14.64 61.72
C GLY A 128 -17.23 16.05 61.21
N CYS A 129 -17.96 16.43 60.16
CA CYS A 129 -17.85 17.74 59.54
C CYS A 129 -19.19 18.48 59.51
N SER A 130 -19.12 19.81 59.58
CA SER A 130 -20.24 20.73 59.30
C SER A 130 -20.00 21.56 58.04
N ASN A 131 -18.74 21.70 57.61
CA ASN A 131 -18.34 22.35 56.36
C ASN A 131 -17.00 21.74 55.87
N SER A 132 -16.64 21.96 54.61
CA SER A 132 -15.42 21.39 54.00
C SER A 132 -14.12 21.86 54.69
N GLY A 133 -14.12 23.00 55.38
CA GLY A 133 -12.98 23.44 56.20
C GLY A 133 -12.66 22.51 57.38
N ASP A 134 -13.65 21.77 57.89
CA ASP A 134 -13.43 20.76 58.93
C ASP A 134 -12.64 19.55 58.40
N CYS A 135 -12.70 19.31 57.09
CA CYS A 135 -12.06 18.22 56.37
C CYS A 135 -10.70 18.59 55.77
N ALA A 136 -10.26 19.86 55.87
CA ALA A 136 -9.05 20.36 55.22
C ALA A 136 -7.74 19.68 55.68
N ALA A 137 -7.75 19.04 56.86
CA ALA A 137 -6.62 18.27 57.38
C ALA A 137 -6.58 16.81 56.88
N CYS A 138 -7.64 16.34 56.21
CA CYS A 138 -7.73 14.99 55.67
C CYS A 138 -6.95 14.84 54.37
N ASP A 139 -6.78 13.59 53.94
CA ASP A 139 -6.15 13.27 52.67
C ASP A 139 -6.97 13.85 51.49
N PRO A 140 -6.35 14.00 50.30
CA PRO A 140 -7.00 14.62 49.15
C PRO A 140 -8.32 13.98 48.73
N ALA A 141 -8.56 12.70 49.05
CA ALA A 141 -9.82 12.03 48.74
C ALA A 141 -10.92 12.27 49.80
N HIS A 142 -10.68 13.15 50.78
CA HIS A 142 -11.63 13.43 51.86
C HIS A 142 -11.62 14.89 52.33
N GLN A 143 -11.55 15.86 51.41
CA GLN A 143 -11.50 17.30 51.77
C GLN A 143 -12.84 18.02 51.65
N VAL A 144 -13.89 17.37 51.14
CA VAL A 144 -15.25 17.91 51.02
C VAL A 144 -16.14 17.35 52.12
N CYS A 145 -16.99 18.19 52.72
CA CYS A 145 -17.95 17.73 53.71
C CYS A 145 -19.30 17.34 53.09
N ASP A 146 -19.70 16.07 53.20
CA ASP A 146 -21.09 15.69 52.97
C ASP A 146 -21.91 16.07 54.22
N THR A 147 -22.59 17.22 54.15
CA THR A 147 -23.39 17.73 55.27
C THR A 147 -24.61 16.87 55.61
N THR A 148 -25.00 15.93 54.74
CA THR A 148 -26.12 15.00 54.98
C THR A 148 -25.68 13.88 55.93
N THR A 149 -24.50 13.32 55.67
CA THR A 149 -23.92 12.22 56.47
C THR A 149 -22.97 12.72 57.56
N GLN A 150 -22.58 14.00 57.51
CA GLN A 150 -21.56 14.64 58.35
C GLN A 150 -20.19 13.95 58.25
N THR A 151 -19.84 13.44 57.07
CA THR A 151 -18.57 12.75 56.81
C THR A 151 -17.75 13.47 55.76
N CYS A 152 -16.43 13.47 55.92
CA CYS A 152 -15.50 13.95 54.92
C CYS A 152 -15.40 12.95 53.76
N VAL A 153 -15.48 13.46 52.53
CA VAL A 153 -15.54 12.71 51.26
C VAL A 153 -14.75 13.45 50.17
N ALA A 154 -14.51 12.84 49.01
CA ALA A 154 -13.73 13.47 47.95
C ALA A 154 -14.53 14.60 47.28
N CYS A 155 -15.84 14.41 47.16
CA CYS A 155 -16.74 15.31 46.48
C CYS A 155 -18.18 15.02 46.87
N THR A 156 -19.07 15.94 46.51
CA THR A 156 -20.52 15.72 46.48
C THR A 156 -21.07 16.16 45.12
N GLU A 157 -22.34 15.87 44.84
CA GLU A 157 -23.01 16.35 43.62
C GLU A 157 -22.96 17.89 43.46
N ASN A 158 -22.79 18.63 44.55
CA ASN A 158 -22.78 20.10 44.56
C ASN A 158 -21.39 20.70 44.81
N ASP A 159 -20.39 19.88 45.13
CA ASP A 159 -19.04 20.33 45.47
C ASP A 159 -18.00 19.36 44.91
N THR A 160 -17.41 19.76 43.79
CA THR A 160 -16.33 19.06 43.09
C THR A 160 -15.02 19.86 43.16
N ALA A 161 -14.88 20.79 44.11
CA ALA A 161 -13.71 21.67 44.21
C ALA A 161 -12.39 20.91 44.36
N GLU A 162 -12.47 19.69 44.90
CA GLU A 162 -11.35 18.80 45.18
C GLU A 162 -11.14 17.71 44.10
N CYS A 163 -11.98 17.72 43.06
CA CYS A 163 -11.79 16.86 41.89
C CYS A 163 -10.92 17.55 40.84
N GLN A 164 -10.26 16.76 39.98
CA GLN A 164 -9.63 17.33 38.79
C GLN A 164 -10.73 17.97 37.92
N SER A 165 -10.39 19.01 37.15
CA SER A 165 -11.33 19.67 36.24
C SER A 165 -11.97 18.76 35.19
N THR A 166 -11.39 17.57 34.97
CA THR A 166 -11.85 16.51 34.06
C THR A 166 -12.65 15.41 34.76
N ASP A 167 -12.87 15.50 36.06
CA ASP A 167 -13.53 14.48 36.87
C ASP A 167 -14.97 14.87 37.20
N ILE A 168 -15.78 13.86 37.51
CA ILE A 168 -17.13 13.97 38.05
C ILE A 168 -17.20 13.31 39.42
N CYS A 169 -18.16 13.73 40.24
CA CYS A 169 -18.43 13.07 41.51
C CYS A 169 -19.35 11.87 41.31
N VAL A 170 -18.88 10.66 41.64
CA VAL A 170 -19.68 9.44 41.62
C VAL A 170 -19.45 8.70 42.93
N ASP A 171 -20.54 8.43 43.67
CA ASP A 171 -20.49 7.76 44.98
C ASP A 171 -19.51 8.43 45.96
N ASN A 172 -19.53 9.77 46.02
CA ASN A 172 -18.65 10.57 46.88
C ASN A 172 -17.14 10.43 46.57
N GLN A 173 -16.80 9.95 45.37
CA GLN A 173 -15.44 9.84 44.83
C GLN A 173 -15.28 10.63 43.53
N CYS A 174 -14.14 11.31 43.39
CA CYS A 174 -13.75 11.91 42.11
C CYS A 174 -13.36 10.79 41.14
N LYS A 175 -14.07 10.68 40.03
CA LYS A 175 -13.75 9.74 38.95
C LYS A 175 -13.59 10.53 37.67
N PRO A 176 -12.67 10.13 36.77
CA PRO A 176 -12.60 10.70 35.44
C PRO A 176 -13.98 10.75 34.79
N ALA A 177 -14.37 11.90 34.24
CA ALA A 177 -15.64 12.06 33.51
C ALA A 177 -15.76 11.04 32.37
N CYS A 178 -14.62 10.62 31.85
CA CYS A 178 -14.47 9.48 30.97
C CYS A 178 -13.85 8.31 31.72
N ALA A 179 -14.65 7.31 32.05
CA ALA A 179 -14.11 6.04 32.52
C ALA A 179 -13.17 5.48 31.44
N ALA A 180 -11.98 5.03 31.86
CA ALA A 180 -11.05 4.34 30.97
C ALA A 180 -11.65 3.04 30.40
N ASP A 181 -12.62 2.48 31.13
CA ASP A 181 -13.32 1.26 30.79
C ASP A 181 -14.82 1.53 30.60
N CYS A 182 -15.38 1.11 29.48
CA CYS A 182 -16.81 1.13 29.18
C CYS A 182 -17.30 -0.25 28.73
N THR A 183 -18.60 -0.49 28.83
CA THR A 183 -19.24 -1.73 28.35
C THR A 183 -20.32 -1.47 27.30
N VAL A 184 -20.98 -0.31 27.38
CA VAL A 184 -21.97 0.15 26.41
C VAL A 184 -21.74 1.64 26.12
N ASP A 185 -22.17 2.13 24.96
CA ASP A 185 -21.98 3.54 24.56
C ASP A 185 -22.51 4.52 25.61
N ASN A 186 -23.60 4.17 26.30
CA ASN A 186 -24.21 5.02 27.32
C ASN A 186 -23.28 5.27 28.53
N ASP A 187 -22.29 4.40 28.78
CA ASP A 187 -21.28 4.59 29.82
C ASP A 187 -20.39 5.82 29.53
N CYS A 188 -20.27 6.18 28.25
CA CYS A 188 -19.50 7.31 27.75
C CYS A 188 -20.33 8.59 27.63
N GLY A 189 -21.58 8.59 28.11
CA GLY A 189 -22.48 9.74 28.02
C GLY A 189 -21.95 11.02 28.70
N SER A 190 -21.08 10.87 29.70
CA SER A 190 -20.45 11.98 30.43
C SER A 190 -19.19 12.53 29.76
N CYS A 191 -18.64 11.82 28.76
CA CYS A 191 -17.47 12.26 28.01
C CYS A 191 -17.76 13.40 27.05
N ASN A 192 -16.85 14.35 26.91
CA ASN A 192 -16.97 15.36 25.86
C ASN A 192 -16.34 14.83 24.56
N GLY A 193 -17.10 14.78 23.46
CA GLY A 193 -16.66 14.23 22.17
C GLY A 193 -16.68 12.70 22.06
N ALA A 194 -16.19 11.98 23.07
CA ALA A 194 -16.08 10.51 23.04
C ALA A 194 -17.33 9.80 23.59
N LYS A 195 -18.42 9.77 22.82
CA LYS A 195 -19.75 9.27 23.27
C LYS A 195 -20.00 7.78 23.03
N ALA A 196 -19.07 7.08 22.39
CA ALA A 196 -19.20 5.68 22.02
C ALA A 196 -18.29 4.80 22.89
N CYS A 197 -18.64 3.53 23.04
CA CYS A 197 -17.79 2.54 23.68
C CYS A 197 -17.16 1.64 22.62
N ASN A 198 -15.87 1.84 22.33
CA ASN A 198 -15.11 0.99 21.42
C ASN A 198 -13.95 0.30 22.13
N ASN A 199 -13.84 -1.02 21.98
CA ASN A 199 -12.80 -1.83 22.64
C ASN A 199 -12.66 -1.56 24.14
N HIS A 200 -13.81 -1.44 24.82
CA HIS A 200 -13.92 -1.07 26.23
C HIS A 200 -13.38 0.32 26.58
N LYS A 201 -13.19 1.22 25.62
CA LYS A 201 -12.76 2.60 25.87
C LYS A 201 -13.75 3.58 25.27
N CYS A 202 -13.97 4.69 25.96
CA CYS A 202 -14.77 5.76 25.40
C CYS A 202 -14.05 6.37 24.19
N SER A 203 -14.77 6.48 23.08
CA SER A 203 -14.27 6.85 21.77
C SER A 203 -15.31 7.69 21.02
N GLU A 204 -14.94 8.27 19.88
CA GLU A 204 -15.85 9.12 19.09
C GLU A 204 -16.95 8.29 18.43
N CYS A 205 -16.63 7.05 18.06
CA CYS A 205 -17.54 6.11 17.44
C CYS A 205 -17.29 4.66 17.86
N SER A 206 -18.27 3.80 17.60
CA SER A 206 -18.20 2.36 17.81
C SER A 206 -19.03 1.63 16.75
N ALA A 207 -19.09 0.30 16.81
CA ALA A 207 -19.97 -0.47 15.94
C ALA A 207 -21.47 -0.14 16.11
N THR A 208 -21.85 0.45 17.25
CA THR A 208 -23.24 0.83 17.58
C THR A 208 -23.47 2.33 17.65
N TYR A 209 -22.40 3.12 17.54
CA TYR A 209 -22.45 4.58 17.58
C TYR A 209 -21.76 5.17 16.34
N ALA A 210 -22.58 5.70 15.42
CA ALA A 210 -22.11 6.22 14.14
C ALA A 210 -21.42 7.59 14.28
N CYS A 211 -20.49 7.84 13.36
CA CYS A 211 -19.88 9.16 13.20
C CYS A 211 -20.87 10.19 12.63
N PRO A 212 -20.55 11.49 12.79
CA PRO A 212 -21.16 12.56 12.02
C PRO A 212 -21.24 12.28 10.50
N ALA A 213 -22.17 12.95 9.83
CA ALA A 213 -22.36 12.78 8.39
C ALA A 213 -21.09 13.20 7.61
N GLY A 214 -20.60 12.32 6.73
CA GLY A 214 -19.37 12.53 5.96
C GLY A 214 -18.14 11.83 6.54
N GLU A 215 -18.28 11.11 7.66
CA GLU A 215 -17.20 10.38 8.31
C GLU A 215 -17.57 8.89 8.46
N HIS A 216 -16.55 8.04 8.57
CA HIS A 216 -16.68 6.63 8.92
C HIS A 216 -15.97 6.35 10.26
N CYS A 217 -16.40 5.28 10.91
CA CYS A 217 -15.79 4.86 12.16
C CYS A 217 -14.64 3.91 11.91
N ASN A 218 -13.42 4.29 12.30
CA ASN A 218 -12.32 3.35 12.40
C ASN A 218 -12.55 2.46 13.62
N LEU A 219 -13.07 1.24 13.43
CA LEU A 219 -13.42 0.34 14.53
C LEU A 219 -12.19 -0.13 15.34
N GLN A 220 -10.97 0.04 14.83
CA GLN A 220 -9.76 -0.32 15.56
C GLN A 220 -9.38 0.75 16.58
N THR A 221 -9.49 2.02 16.21
CA THR A 221 -9.10 3.18 17.03
C THR A 221 -10.29 3.83 17.75
N GLY A 222 -11.50 3.68 17.21
CA GLY A 222 -12.72 4.35 17.66
C GLY A 222 -12.81 5.83 17.27
N THR A 223 -12.02 6.26 16.28
CA THR A 223 -12.00 7.63 15.77
C THR A 223 -12.91 7.78 14.56
N CYS A 224 -13.55 8.94 14.45
CA CYS A 224 -14.25 9.32 13.24
C CYS A 224 -13.27 9.91 12.24
N GLU A 225 -13.25 9.33 11.06
CA GLU A 225 -12.36 9.72 9.97
C GLU A 225 -13.21 10.18 8.79
N GLU A 226 -12.85 11.31 8.17
CA GLU A 226 -13.53 11.78 6.97
C GLU A 226 -13.54 10.68 5.89
N ASN A 227 -14.66 10.56 5.18
CA ASN A 227 -14.79 9.60 4.10
C ASN A 227 -13.91 10.04 2.93
N CYS A 228 -12.77 9.39 2.78
CA CYS A 228 -11.93 9.49 1.61
C CYS A 228 -12.15 8.25 0.76
N GLY A 229 -12.93 8.36 -0.31
CA GLY A 229 -13.35 7.23 -1.14
C GLY A 229 -14.49 6.40 -0.52
N ASP A 230 -14.67 5.18 -1.04
CA ASP A 230 -15.68 4.22 -0.64
C ASP A 230 -15.48 3.82 0.83
N PRO A 231 -16.54 3.83 1.67
CA PRO A 231 -16.43 3.48 3.09
C PRO A 231 -15.91 2.06 3.38
N THR A 232 -15.99 1.16 2.40
CA THR A 232 -15.51 -0.22 2.46
C THR A 232 -14.12 -0.39 1.85
N ALA A 233 -13.63 0.60 1.10
CA ALA A 233 -12.32 0.62 0.47
C ALA A 233 -11.75 2.05 0.46
N PRO A 234 -11.09 2.49 1.56
CA PRO A 234 -10.57 3.85 1.66
C PRO A 234 -9.65 4.23 0.50
N GLY A 235 -9.86 5.42 -0.05
CA GLY A 235 -9.14 5.98 -1.19
C GLY A 235 -9.66 5.53 -2.56
N VAL A 236 -10.56 4.55 -2.62
CA VAL A 236 -11.18 4.06 -3.86
C VAL A 236 -12.43 4.89 -4.18
N CYS A 237 -12.73 5.21 -5.43
CA CYS A 237 -13.85 6.09 -5.77
C CYS A 237 -14.54 5.68 -7.08
N ASP A 238 -15.83 5.96 -7.21
CA ASP A 238 -16.55 5.83 -8.48
C ASP A 238 -16.76 7.19 -9.15
N GLY A 239 -16.69 8.30 -8.39
CA GLY A 239 -16.67 9.67 -8.90
C GLY A 239 -16.10 10.68 -7.90
N ASP A 240 -15.90 11.92 -8.33
CA ASP A 240 -15.25 12.98 -7.53
C ASP A 240 -15.96 13.26 -6.19
N ASP A 241 -17.28 13.06 -6.13
CA ASP A 241 -18.08 13.22 -4.92
C ASP A 241 -17.60 12.29 -3.78
N ASP A 242 -17.01 11.13 -4.12
CA ASP A 242 -16.48 10.16 -3.14
C ASP A 242 -15.16 10.64 -2.51
N CYS A 243 -14.47 11.59 -3.16
CA CYS A 243 -13.16 12.09 -2.73
C CYS A 243 -13.23 13.34 -1.85
N GLY A 244 -14.44 13.82 -1.53
CA GLY A 244 -14.66 15.06 -0.80
C GLY A 244 -14.09 15.10 0.62
N GLY A 245 -13.89 13.94 1.28
CA GLY A 245 -13.31 13.84 2.63
C GLY A 245 -11.85 13.39 2.65
N CYS A 246 -11.15 13.42 1.51
CA CYS A 246 -9.72 13.12 1.48
C CYS A 246 -8.89 14.31 2.00
N ILE A 247 -7.92 13.99 2.85
CA ILE A 247 -7.02 15.00 3.42
C ILE A 247 -6.16 15.62 2.31
N GLY A 248 -6.04 16.94 2.31
CA GLY A 248 -5.23 17.68 1.34
C GLY A 248 -6.05 18.15 0.14
N ASN A 249 -5.45 18.13 -1.05
CA ASN A 249 -6.10 18.55 -2.29
C ASN A 249 -6.70 17.39 -3.10
N GLN A 250 -6.87 16.21 -2.47
CA GLN A 250 -7.25 14.94 -3.11
C GLN A 250 -8.75 14.84 -3.44
N THR A 251 -9.28 15.81 -4.18
CA THR A 251 -10.72 15.99 -4.38
C THR A 251 -11.26 15.39 -5.68
N GLU A 252 -10.41 14.79 -6.52
CA GLU A 252 -10.81 14.21 -7.82
C GLU A 252 -10.63 12.70 -7.82
N CYS A 253 -11.56 12.01 -8.48
CA CYS A 253 -11.55 10.57 -8.65
C CYS A 253 -10.90 10.18 -9.97
N HIS A 254 -9.73 9.56 -9.88
CA HIS A 254 -8.96 9.13 -11.04
C HIS A 254 -9.36 7.71 -11.42
N GLN A 255 -10.24 7.56 -12.41
CA GLN A 255 -10.71 6.25 -12.89
C GLN A 255 -9.65 5.54 -13.77
N PRO A 256 -9.48 4.21 -13.61
CA PRO A 256 -8.62 3.41 -14.48
C PRO A 256 -9.22 3.28 -15.90
N ILE A 257 -8.33 3.25 -16.90
CA ILE A 257 -8.72 3.21 -18.32
C ILE A 257 -9.48 1.95 -18.71
N ASN A 258 -9.17 0.82 -18.07
CA ASN A 258 -9.81 -0.46 -18.37
C ASN A 258 -11.16 -0.65 -17.67
N GLY A 259 -11.67 0.44 -17.05
CA GLY A 259 -12.80 0.36 -16.14
C GLY A 259 -12.41 -0.31 -14.81
N GLY A 260 -13.27 -0.13 -13.83
CA GLY A 260 -12.99 -0.46 -12.45
C GLY A 260 -13.01 0.79 -11.57
N PRO A 261 -12.93 0.60 -10.25
CA PRO A 261 -13.06 1.72 -9.34
C PRO A 261 -11.77 2.56 -9.34
N GLY A 262 -11.94 3.88 -9.34
CA GLY A 262 -10.89 4.89 -9.35
C GLY A 262 -10.20 5.08 -8.02
N THR A 263 -9.24 6.00 -7.98
CA THR A 263 -8.52 6.38 -6.76
C THR A 263 -8.59 7.89 -6.55
N CYS A 264 -8.87 8.32 -5.32
CA CYS A 264 -8.90 9.73 -4.98
C CYS A 264 -7.51 10.35 -5.03
N GLY A 265 -7.40 11.51 -5.67
CA GLY A 265 -6.13 12.19 -5.90
C GLY A 265 -6.32 13.68 -6.18
N PRO A 266 -5.22 14.43 -6.27
CA PRO A 266 -5.28 15.88 -6.42
C PRO A 266 -5.86 16.32 -7.77
N ALA A 267 -6.52 17.47 -7.79
CA ALA A 267 -6.96 18.11 -9.03
C ALA A 267 -5.75 18.52 -9.87
N ALA A 268 -5.67 18.04 -11.13
CA ALA A 268 -4.53 18.27 -12.01
C ALA A 268 -4.90 19.18 -13.20
N GLY A 269 -4.09 20.22 -13.45
CA GLY A 269 -4.27 21.15 -14.57
C GLY A 269 -3.57 20.73 -15.87
N GLY A 270 -2.77 19.66 -15.84
CA GLY A 270 -2.05 19.08 -16.97
C GLY A 270 -1.28 17.79 -16.58
N CYS A 271 -0.75 17.06 -17.57
CA CYS A 271 -0.16 15.72 -17.38
C CYS A 271 1.04 15.69 -16.42
N GLU A 272 1.72 16.82 -16.18
CA GLU A 272 2.91 16.88 -15.31
C GLU A 272 2.56 17.08 -13.82
N ASP A 273 1.31 17.48 -13.56
CA ASP A 273 0.78 17.61 -12.20
C ASP A 273 0.25 16.26 -11.66
N LEU A 274 0.12 15.25 -12.54
CA LEU A 274 -0.37 13.90 -12.22
C LEU A 274 0.69 13.00 -11.54
N GLY A 275 1.96 13.39 -11.56
CA GLY A 275 3.04 12.73 -10.81
C GLY A 275 3.32 11.27 -11.20
N SER A 276 4.38 10.70 -10.63
CA SER A 276 4.86 9.34 -10.91
C SER A 276 3.99 8.21 -10.32
N ALA A 277 2.82 8.54 -9.75
CA ALA A 277 2.03 7.59 -8.98
C ALA A 277 0.52 7.83 -9.17
N GLY A 278 -0.14 6.88 -9.84
CA GLY A 278 -1.59 6.67 -9.68
C GLY A 278 -2.52 7.36 -10.67
N ALA A 279 -1.99 8.13 -11.63
CA ALA A 279 -2.83 8.70 -12.70
C ALA A 279 -3.16 7.70 -13.82
N LEU A 280 -2.37 6.62 -13.92
CA LEU A 280 -2.62 5.50 -14.83
C LEU A 280 -2.10 4.20 -14.22
N THR A 281 -2.97 3.28 -13.84
CA THR A 281 -2.56 1.95 -13.38
C THR A 281 -2.59 0.95 -14.54
N LEU A 282 -1.40 0.50 -14.97
CA LEU A 282 -1.26 -0.65 -15.87
C LEU A 282 -1.68 -1.94 -15.13
N PRO A 283 -1.95 -3.06 -15.82
CA PRO A 283 -2.10 -4.35 -15.18
C PRO A 283 -0.85 -4.79 -14.42
N ASP A 284 -1.00 -5.62 -13.38
CA ASP A 284 0.14 -6.35 -12.80
C ASP A 284 0.87 -7.16 -13.90
N PRO A 285 2.21 -7.23 -13.92
CA PRO A 285 3.17 -6.63 -12.99
C PRO A 285 3.65 -5.21 -13.39
N TYR A 286 3.09 -4.62 -14.46
CA TYR A 286 3.49 -3.33 -15.01
C TYR A 286 2.97 -2.12 -14.23
N ASN A 287 2.05 -2.32 -13.29
CA ASN A 287 1.59 -1.29 -12.35
C ASN A 287 2.68 -0.74 -11.41
N GLN A 288 3.86 -1.37 -11.36
CA GLN A 288 4.98 -0.92 -10.53
C GLN A 288 5.46 0.48 -10.92
N ILE A 289 5.28 0.88 -12.18
CA ILE A 289 5.69 2.17 -12.70
C ILE A 289 4.60 2.75 -13.60
N THR A 290 4.26 4.01 -13.36
CA THR A 290 3.21 4.74 -14.09
C THR A 290 3.74 6.09 -14.56
N ASN A 291 4.94 6.10 -15.14
CA ASN A 291 5.63 7.31 -15.57
C ASN A 291 4.94 7.91 -16.80
N THR A 292 4.51 9.16 -16.70
CA THR A 292 4.02 9.92 -17.86
C THR A 292 5.16 10.32 -18.79
N CYS A 293 4.85 10.56 -20.06
CA CYS A 293 5.83 10.92 -21.07
C CYS A 293 5.19 11.80 -22.15
N SER A 294 6.04 12.55 -22.86
CA SER A 294 5.66 13.29 -24.08
C SER A 294 6.36 12.76 -25.33
N SER A 295 7.37 11.91 -25.15
CA SER A 295 8.13 11.22 -26.20
C SER A 295 8.85 10.00 -25.60
N ASP A 296 9.27 9.05 -26.43
CA ASP A 296 9.96 7.83 -25.98
C ASP A 296 11.24 8.14 -25.19
N ALA A 297 11.87 9.30 -25.43
CA ALA A 297 13.05 9.73 -24.67
C ALA A 297 12.78 9.96 -23.17
N ASN A 298 11.52 10.19 -22.78
CA ASN A 298 11.14 10.32 -21.38
C ASN A 298 11.06 8.97 -20.66
N CYS A 299 11.10 7.87 -21.41
CA CYS A 299 11.01 6.50 -20.92
C CYS A 299 12.36 5.78 -20.86
N ASP A 300 13.45 6.49 -21.14
CA ASP A 300 14.80 5.94 -21.06
C ASP A 300 15.15 5.56 -19.61
N GLY A 301 15.56 4.30 -19.41
CA GLY A 301 15.86 3.75 -18.09
C GLY A 301 14.65 3.58 -17.17
N VAL A 302 13.43 3.62 -17.72
CA VAL A 302 12.20 3.30 -17.00
C VAL A 302 11.89 1.82 -17.19
N GLY A 303 11.69 1.07 -16.10
CA GLY A 303 11.41 -0.36 -16.19
C GLY A 303 11.02 -0.98 -14.87
N ILE A 304 10.32 -2.10 -14.92
CA ILE A 304 9.84 -2.81 -13.73
C ILE A 304 10.81 -3.91 -13.31
N THR A 305 10.66 -4.38 -12.07
CA THR A 305 11.21 -5.69 -11.70
C THR A 305 10.22 -6.76 -12.13
N TYR A 306 10.56 -7.50 -13.18
CA TYR A 306 9.75 -8.59 -13.71
C TYR A 306 10.19 -9.92 -13.08
N ASN A 307 9.27 -10.59 -12.39
CA ASN A 307 9.53 -11.90 -11.79
C ASN A 307 9.21 -13.01 -12.79
N VAL A 308 10.25 -13.47 -13.50
CA VAL A 308 10.20 -14.54 -14.50
C VAL A 308 9.70 -15.85 -13.87
N GLY A 309 10.15 -16.14 -12.65
CA GLY A 309 9.73 -17.33 -11.91
C GLY A 309 8.23 -17.36 -11.64
N LYS A 310 7.66 -16.22 -11.23
CA LYS A 310 6.21 -16.07 -11.07
C LYS A 310 5.47 -16.23 -12.40
N ALA A 311 5.94 -15.58 -13.45
CA ALA A 311 5.34 -15.70 -14.78
C ALA A 311 5.29 -17.16 -15.27
N LEU A 312 6.37 -17.93 -15.05
CA LEU A 312 6.42 -19.36 -15.38
C LEU A 312 5.43 -20.18 -14.56
N ARG A 313 5.33 -19.93 -13.24
CA ARG A 313 4.35 -20.64 -12.37
C ARG A 313 2.92 -20.35 -12.78
N ASP A 314 2.61 -19.09 -13.09
CA ASP A 314 1.29 -18.66 -13.52
C ASP A 314 0.92 -19.31 -14.87
N LEU A 315 1.85 -19.33 -15.83
CA LEU A 315 1.65 -19.94 -17.14
C LEU A 315 1.47 -21.47 -17.07
N LEU A 316 2.27 -22.15 -16.25
CA LEU A 316 2.24 -23.61 -16.10
C LEU A 316 1.12 -24.10 -15.15
N GLY A 317 0.57 -23.21 -14.34
CA GLY A 317 -0.39 -23.55 -13.28
C GLY A 317 0.19 -24.45 -12.19
N THR A 318 1.52 -24.46 -12.01
CA THR A 318 2.24 -25.27 -11.02
C THR A 318 3.50 -24.58 -10.52
N ASP A 319 3.80 -24.78 -9.24
CA ASP A 319 5.02 -24.25 -8.60
C ASP A 319 6.25 -25.15 -8.79
N ASN A 320 6.08 -26.27 -9.49
CA ASN A 320 7.15 -27.25 -9.71
C ASN A 320 7.14 -27.83 -11.12
N ILE A 321 8.32 -28.18 -11.60
CA ILE A 321 8.54 -28.91 -12.85
C ILE A 321 9.44 -30.10 -12.55
N PHE A 322 8.97 -31.31 -12.88
CA PHE A 322 9.67 -32.57 -12.59
C PHE A 322 10.14 -32.73 -11.13
N GLY A 323 9.37 -32.19 -10.18
CA GLY A 323 9.67 -32.25 -8.75
C GLY A 323 10.73 -31.25 -8.26
N GLN A 324 11.11 -30.28 -9.09
CA GLN A 324 11.92 -29.12 -8.70
C GLN A 324 11.01 -27.90 -8.55
N GLU A 325 11.14 -27.18 -7.44
CA GLU A 325 10.42 -25.91 -7.23
C GLU A 325 10.96 -24.83 -8.18
N ILE A 326 10.04 -24.05 -8.76
CA ILE A 326 10.38 -22.88 -9.57
C ILE A 326 10.58 -21.70 -8.60
N GLY A 327 11.81 -21.23 -8.46
CA GLY A 327 12.18 -20.08 -7.65
C GLY A 327 11.77 -18.74 -8.28
N ASP A 328 11.89 -17.67 -7.52
CA ASP A 328 11.80 -16.31 -8.05
C ASP A 328 13.09 -15.94 -8.76
N ALA A 329 12.96 -15.36 -9.95
CA ALA A 329 14.06 -14.80 -10.71
C ALA A 329 13.63 -13.44 -11.27
N ASN A 330 14.37 -12.40 -10.94
CA ASN A 330 13.97 -11.03 -11.20
C ASN A 330 14.87 -10.40 -12.27
N VAL A 331 14.25 -9.86 -13.32
CA VAL A 331 14.93 -9.10 -14.37
C VAL A 331 14.37 -7.69 -14.43
N GLU A 332 15.21 -6.73 -14.77
CA GLU A 332 14.75 -5.38 -15.08
C GLU A 332 14.17 -5.37 -16.49
N TYR A 333 12.87 -5.10 -16.62
CA TYR A 333 12.16 -5.11 -17.89
C TYR A 333 11.77 -3.69 -18.29
N GLY A 334 12.25 -3.23 -19.44
CA GLY A 334 12.11 -1.84 -19.89
C GLY A 334 10.68 -1.46 -20.28
N MET A 335 10.33 -0.21 -20.06
CA MET A 335 9.07 0.42 -20.47
C MET A 335 9.38 1.59 -21.41
N ASN A 336 10.10 1.32 -22.50
CA ASN A 336 10.82 2.33 -23.27
C ASN A 336 9.94 3.15 -24.22
N VAL A 337 8.64 2.84 -24.31
CA VAL A 337 7.77 3.39 -25.34
C VAL A 337 6.77 4.36 -24.73
N CYS A 338 6.63 5.55 -25.31
CA CYS A 338 5.71 6.56 -24.82
C CYS A 338 4.34 6.49 -25.52
N ALA A 339 3.45 5.62 -25.10
CA ALA A 339 2.17 5.48 -25.78
C ALA A 339 1.20 6.61 -25.43
N SER A 340 0.62 7.24 -26.45
CA SER A 340 -0.34 8.35 -26.30
C SER A 340 -1.71 7.82 -25.94
N ILE A 341 -2.23 8.24 -24.81
CA ILE A 341 -3.58 7.98 -24.35
C ILE A 341 -4.37 9.29 -24.50
N THR A 342 -5.47 9.22 -25.26
CA THR A 342 -6.38 10.35 -25.39
C THR A 342 -7.48 10.24 -24.35
N LEU A 343 -7.51 11.19 -23.40
CA LEU A 343 -8.60 11.36 -22.45
C LEU A 343 -9.32 12.67 -22.81
N ALA A 344 -10.48 12.57 -23.47
CA ALA A 344 -11.25 13.71 -23.98
C ALA A 344 -10.41 14.64 -24.90
N ASP A 345 -10.19 15.90 -24.50
CA ASP A 345 -9.46 16.92 -25.30
C ASP A 345 -7.95 16.97 -24.98
N LEU A 346 -7.44 16.07 -24.15
CA LEU A 346 -6.04 16.03 -23.71
C LEU A 346 -5.39 14.68 -24.09
N SER A 347 -4.31 14.75 -24.88
CA SER A 347 -3.47 13.60 -25.22
C SER A 347 -2.26 13.58 -24.28
N CYS A 348 -2.23 12.67 -23.31
CA CYS A 348 -1.06 12.43 -22.45
C CYS A 348 -0.33 11.17 -22.92
N GLY A 349 1.00 11.09 -22.78
CA GLY A 349 1.73 9.85 -22.99
C GLY A 349 2.02 9.13 -21.67
N VAL A 350 2.15 7.81 -21.72
CA VAL A 350 2.66 6.98 -20.62
C VAL A 350 3.75 6.04 -21.12
N CYS A 351 4.77 5.81 -20.30
CA CYS A 351 5.76 4.78 -20.56
C CYS A 351 5.11 3.41 -20.45
N VAL A 352 5.24 2.60 -21.49
CA VAL A 352 4.70 1.24 -21.60
C VAL A 352 5.79 0.31 -22.15
N PRO A 353 5.67 -1.00 -21.90
CA PRO A 353 6.62 -1.96 -22.45
C PRO A 353 6.47 -2.10 -23.98
N CYS A 354 5.28 -1.92 -24.56
CA CYS A 354 5.09 -2.09 -26.00
C CYS A 354 3.89 -1.34 -26.60
N ARG A 355 3.96 -1.11 -27.92
CA ARG A 355 2.83 -0.82 -28.82
C ARG A 355 2.65 -1.92 -29.86
N VAL A 356 3.75 -2.55 -30.27
CA VAL A 356 3.81 -3.67 -31.20
C VAL A 356 4.69 -4.78 -30.61
N ASP A 357 4.62 -5.99 -31.17
CA ASP A 357 5.38 -7.14 -30.66
C ASP A 357 6.89 -6.91 -30.64
N ASP A 358 7.43 -6.20 -31.64
CA ASP A 358 8.86 -5.85 -31.73
C ASP A 358 9.38 -5.00 -30.57
N ASP A 359 8.48 -4.35 -29.81
CA ASP A 359 8.88 -3.59 -28.62
C ASP A 359 9.15 -4.52 -27.41
N CYS A 360 8.63 -5.74 -27.43
CA CYS A 360 8.82 -6.72 -26.37
C CYS A 360 10.17 -7.42 -26.49
N GLN A 361 10.91 -7.42 -25.38
CA GLN A 361 12.18 -8.12 -25.28
C GLN A 361 11.96 -9.53 -24.74
N ASP A 362 12.47 -10.52 -25.47
CA ASP A 362 12.53 -11.90 -25.00
C ASP A 362 13.47 -12.04 -23.80
N ILE A 363 13.12 -12.93 -22.89
CA ILE A 363 13.89 -13.15 -21.66
C ILE A 363 14.66 -14.46 -21.78
N ASN A 364 15.99 -14.37 -21.84
CA ASN A 364 16.84 -15.55 -21.85
C ASN A 364 16.86 -16.21 -20.46
N LEU A 365 16.32 -17.43 -20.35
CA LEU A 365 16.21 -18.17 -19.10
C LEU A 365 17.53 -18.77 -18.62
N ASP A 366 18.52 -18.93 -19.50
CA ASP A 366 19.84 -19.45 -19.14
C ASP A 366 20.56 -18.49 -18.17
N ASP A 367 20.32 -17.18 -18.30
CA ASP A 367 20.89 -16.16 -17.42
C ASP A 367 20.37 -16.27 -15.98
N PHE A 368 19.17 -16.85 -15.81
CA PHE A 368 18.47 -16.97 -14.53
C PHE A 368 18.36 -18.41 -14.01
N ALA A 369 19.01 -19.35 -14.69
CA ALA A 369 18.99 -20.79 -14.41
C ALA A 369 19.14 -21.15 -12.93
N GLY A 370 20.08 -20.49 -12.23
CA GLY A 370 20.36 -20.75 -10.82
C GLY A 370 19.33 -20.17 -9.85
N GLU A 371 18.63 -19.11 -10.24
CA GLU A 371 17.58 -18.45 -9.46
C GLU A 371 16.23 -19.16 -9.65
N LEU A 372 15.94 -19.55 -10.90
CA LEU A 372 14.75 -20.32 -11.26
C LEU A 372 14.73 -21.72 -10.65
N PHE A 373 15.90 -22.37 -10.48
CA PHE A 373 16.01 -23.71 -9.92
C PHE A 373 16.99 -23.76 -8.74
N PRO A 374 16.62 -23.19 -7.58
CA PRO A 374 17.52 -23.06 -6.45
C PRO A 374 17.90 -24.45 -5.91
N GLY A 375 19.21 -24.69 -5.74
CA GLY A 375 19.73 -25.94 -5.18
C GLY A 375 19.95 -27.06 -6.22
N VAL A 376 19.68 -26.81 -7.50
CA VAL A 376 19.99 -27.72 -8.59
C VAL A 376 21.38 -27.37 -9.17
N GLY A 377 22.22 -28.38 -9.39
CA GLY A 377 23.55 -28.15 -10.00
C GLY A 377 23.43 -27.86 -11.49
N GLY A 378 24.31 -27.01 -12.05
CA GLY A 378 24.22 -26.54 -13.44
C GLY A 378 24.07 -27.63 -14.52
N ALA A 379 24.65 -28.83 -14.33
CA ALA A 379 24.48 -29.95 -15.27
C ALA A 379 23.06 -30.56 -15.24
N VAL A 380 22.37 -30.49 -14.10
CA VAL A 380 20.99 -30.94 -13.95
C VAL A 380 20.03 -29.87 -14.44
N ILE A 381 20.37 -28.58 -14.28
CA ILE A 381 19.59 -27.47 -14.82
C ILE A 381 19.58 -27.50 -16.36
N ALA A 382 20.74 -27.71 -17.00
CA ALA A 382 20.82 -27.82 -18.45
C ALA A 382 19.97 -29.00 -19.00
N PHE A 383 19.95 -30.13 -18.30
CA PHE A 383 19.06 -31.25 -18.65
C PHE A 383 17.58 -30.90 -18.44
N LEU A 384 17.27 -30.17 -17.37
CA LEU A 384 15.90 -29.76 -17.07
C LEU A 384 15.37 -28.79 -18.12
N PHE A 385 16.17 -27.79 -18.53
CA PHE A 385 15.83 -26.89 -19.62
C PHE A 385 15.67 -27.63 -20.94
N ASP A 386 16.58 -28.55 -21.30
CA ASP A 386 16.47 -29.35 -22.53
C ASP A 386 15.22 -30.27 -22.55
N GLN A 387 14.73 -30.72 -21.38
CA GLN A 387 13.48 -31.47 -21.28
C GLN A 387 12.21 -30.60 -21.37
N ILE A 388 12.29 -29.32 -20.99
CA ILE A 388 11.15 -28.41 -20.99
C ILE A 388 11.07 -27.64 -22.31
N PHE A 389 12.19 -27.08 -22.77
CA PHE A 389 12.30 -26.19 -23.92
C PHE A 389 12.85 -26.89 -25.17
N GLY A 390 13.30 -28.14 -25.05
CA GLY A 390 13.90 -28.88 -26.15
C GLY A 390 15.31 -28.36 -26.51
N PRO A 391 15.83 -28.70 -27.69
CA PRO A 391 17.15 -28.26 -28.15
C PRO A 391 17.18 -26.80 -28.65
N ASN A 392 16.07 -26.08 -28.50
CA ASN A 392 15.89 -24.72 -28.97
C ASN A 392 16.47 -23.71 -27.97
N GLU A 393 16.46 -22.43 -28.35
CA GLU A 393 16.86 -21.36 -27.44
C GLU A 393 15.95 -21.35 -26.19
N HIS A 394 16.55 -21.28 -25.00
CA HIS A 394 15.82 -21.25 -23.73
C HIS A 394 15.31 -19.82 -23.45
N ALA A 395 14.57 -19.25 -24.39
CA ALA A 395 13.98 -17.93 -24.27
C ALA A 395 12.52 -18.03 -23.85
N LEU A 396 12.09 -17.15 -22.95
CA LEU A 396 10.69 -16.84 -22.77
C LEU A 396 10.32 -15.78 -23.80
N HIS A 397 9.66 -16.21 -24.87
CA HIS A 397 9.18 -15.31 -25.90
C HIS A 397 8.04 -14.44 -25.36
N MET A 398 8.09 -13.15 -25.69
CA MET A 398 7.14 -12.16 -25.21
C MET A 398 6.44 -11.51 -26.41
N TYR A 399 5.15 -11.23 -26.30
CA TYR A 399 4.41 -10.45 -27.28
C TYR A 399 3.65 -9.30 -26.66
N CYS A 400 3.25 -8.35 -27.49
CA CYS A 400 2.51 -7.19 -27.06
C CYS A 400 1.01 -7.50 -27.02
N GLU A 401 0.51 -7.83 -25.82
CA GLU A 401 -0.92 -7.94 -25.61
C GLU A 401 -1.52 -6.54 -25.57
N SER A 402 -2.30 -6.20 -26.59
CA SER A 402 -3.00 -4.91 -26.68
C SER A 402 -4.03 -4.78 -25.55
N VAL A 403 -3.91 -3.71 -24.75
CA VAL A 403 -4.82 -3.47 -23.61
C VAL A 403 -5.90 -2.47 -23.98
N ALA A 404 -5.51 -1.26 -24.40
CA ALA A 404 -6.41 -0.20 -24.84
C ALA A 404 -5.63 0.96 -25.48
N ALA A 405 -6.32 1.86 -26.21
CA ALA A 405 -5.83 3.19 -26.59
C ALA A 405 -4.42 3.23 -27.22
N GLY A 406 -4.05 2.25 -28.05
CA GLY A 406 -2.77 2.23 -28.77
C GLY A 406 -1.54 1.86 -27.93
N TYR A 407 -1.74 1.21 -26.78
CA TYR A 407 -0.67 0.63 -25.97
C TYR A 407 -0.95 -0.82 -25.58
N GLY A 408 0.11 -1.58 -25.31
CA GLY A 408 0.03 -2.95 -24.83
C GLY A 408 0.97 -3.24 -23.67
N VAL A 409 0.87 -4.47 -23.17
CA VAL A 409 1.75 -5.04 -22.15
C VAL A 409 2.47 -6.25 -22.71
N CYS A 410 3.77 -6.39 -22.40
CA CYS A 410 4.50 -7.57 -22.83
C CYS A 410 4.13 -8.76 -21.96
N VAL A 411 3.61 -9.82 -22.55
CA VAL A 411 3.25 -11.03 -21.81
C VAL A 411 3.85 -12.27 -22.47
N PRO A 412 4.10 -13.35 -21.71
CA PRO A 412 4.67 -14.56 -22.27
C PRO A 412 3.78 -15.21 -23.34
N CYS A 413 4.42 -15.79 -24.34
CA CYS A 413 3.72 -16.52 -25.40
C CYS A 413 2.93 -17.74 -24.89
N PRO A 414 1.71 -17.96 -25.41
CA PRO A 414 0.99 -19.20 -25.19
C PRO A 414 1.80 -20.39 -25.69
N GLY A 415 2.19 -21.29 -24.79
CA GLY A 415 2.93 -22.51 -25.14
C GLY A 415 4.42 -22.53 -24.75
N LEU A 416 4.95 -21.44 -24.16
CA LEU A 416 6.28 -21.34 -23.52
C LEU A 416 7.52 -21.58 -24.41
N ILE A 417 7.39 -22.33 -25.49
CA ILE A 417 8.49 -22.91 -26.29
C ILE A 417 8.46 -22.42 -27.74
N ASN A 418 7.31 -21.88 -28.18
CA ASN A 418 7.14 -21.37 -29.52
C ASN A 418 7.07 -19.84 -29.46
N ASP A 419 7.69 -19.21 -30.44
CA ASP A 419 7.52 -17.78 -30.69
C ASP A 419 6.03 -17.45 -30.88
N CYS A 420 5.62 -16.25 -30.50
CA CYS A 420 4.20 -15.85 -30.49
C CYS A 420 3.60 -15.69 -31.88
N ALA A 421 4.44 -15.62 -32.91
CA ALA A 421 4.00 -15.72 -34.28
C ALA A 421 3.60 -17.18 -34.57
N PRO A 422 2.49 -17.44 -35.29
CA PRO A 422 2.41 -18.66 -36.09
C PRO A 422 3.52 -18.55 -37.16
N GLY A 423 4.72 -19.00 -36.79
CA GLY A 423 5.93 -19.00 -37.61
C GLY A 423 6.59 -17.64 -37.78
N SER A 424 7.68 -17.37 -37.06
CA SER A 424 8.81 -16.59 -37.60
C SER A 424 10.01 -16.58 -36.68
N SER A 425 11.00 -17.40 -37.01
CA SER A 425 12.38 -17.13 -36.66
C SER A 425 12.87 -15.89 -37.41
N GLY A 426 13.05 -14.79 -36.68
CA GLY A 426 13.98 -13.68 -36.93
C GLY A 426 14.28 -13.24 -38.37
N GLY A 427 13.80 -12.03 -38.70
CA GLY A 427 14.67 -11.03 -39.34
C GLY A 427 14.15 -10.42 -40.63
N GLY A 428 13.69 -9.17 -40.51
CA GLY A 428 13.80 -8.18 -41.57
C GLY A 428 12.48 -7.79 -42.19
N GLY A 429 12.12 -6.51 -42.03
CA GLY A 429 11.12 -5.89 -42.88
C GLY A 429 11.46 -6.11 -44.35
N GLY A 430 10.63 -6.90 -45.02
CA GLY A 430 10.65 -7.10 -46.45
C GLY A 430 9.23 -7.41 -46.87
N SER A 431 8.62 -6.50 -47.62
CA SER A 431 7.62 -6.91 -48.61
C SER A 431 8.17 -8.14 -49.31
N CYS A 432 7.39 -9.22 -49.35
CA CYS A 432 7.73 -10.42 -50.10
C CYS A 432 8.17 -10.02 -51.51
N ASP A 433 9.25 -10.65 -51.98
CA ASP A 433 9.91 -10.26 -53.24
C ASP A 433 8.92 -10.27 -54.41
N HIS A 434 7.94 -11.18 -54.37
CA HIS A 434 6.81 -11.28 -55.30
C HIS A 434 5.66 -12.06 -54.64
N PRO A 435 4.44 -12.05 -55.20
CA PRO A 435 3.33 -12.83 -54.67
C PRO A 435 3.40 -14.31 -55.14
N PRO A 436 2.65 -15.24 -54.50
CA PRO A 436 2.71 -16.68 -54.80
C PRO A 436 2.32 -17.06 -56.23
N GLU A 437 1.59 -16.19 -56.95
CA GLU A 437 1.14 -16.41 -58.33
C GLU A 437 2.20 -16.07 -59.39
N GLU A 438 3.35 -15.52 -58.98
CA GLU A 438 4.44 -15.13 -59.88
C GLU A 438 5.71 -15.93 -59.56
N ALA A 439 6.35 -16.49 -60.60
CA ALA A 439 7.62 -17.18 -60.43
C ALA A 439 8.76 -16.19 -60.15
N GLY A 440 9.68 -16.56 -59.27
CA GLY A 440 10.78 -15.69 -58.86
C GLY A 440 11.73 -16.33 -57.83
N THR A 441 12.27 -15.51 -56.93
CA THR A 441 13.12 -15.98 -55.84
C THR A 441 12.33 -16.89 -54.90
N ALA A 442 13.01 -17.80 -54.19
CA ALA A 442 12.32 -18.64 -53.21
C ALA A 442 11.52 -17.75 -52.23
N LEU A 443 10.24 -18.06 -52.04
CA LEU A 443 9.38 -17.30 -51.11
C LEU A 443 9.55 -17.84 -49.70
N ASP A 444 9.61 -16.91 -48.75
CA ASP A 444 9.64 -17.25 -47.33
C ASP A 444 8.27 -17.84 -46.94
N PRO A 445 8.21 -18.97 -46.21
CA PRO A 445 6.93 -19.53 -45.73
C PRO A 445 6.07 -18.52 -44.97
N SER A 446 6.68 -17.53 -44.31
CA SER A 446 5.98 -16.46 -43.57
C SER A 446 5.37 -15.37 -44.44
N CYS A 447 5.64 -15.39 -45.75
CA CYS A 447 5.16 -14.36 -46.68
C CYS A 447 3.64 -14.35 -46.86
N ASP A 448 3.04 -15.53 -46.87
CA ASP A 448 1.61 -15.75 -46.98
C ASP A 448 1.31 -17.21 -46.63
N THR A 449 0.09 -17.46 -46.17
CA THR A 449 -0.40 -18.81 -45.81
C THR A 449 -0.24 -19.82 -46.94
N CYS A 450 -0.29 -19.39 -48.21
CA CYS A 450 -0.05 -20.26 -49.36
C CYS A 450 1.41 -20.58 -49.57
N ALA A 451 2.31 -19.64 -49.30
CA ALA A 451 3.73 -19.93 -49.27
C ALA A 451 4.00 -21.00 -48.21
N GLU A 452 3.46 -20.85 -46.99
CA GLU A 452 3.61 -21.85 -45.92
C GLU A 452 3.17 -23.26 -46.34
N GLU A 453 1.98 -23.40 -46.92
CA GLU A 453 1.44 -24.71 -47.33
C GLU A 453 2.25 -25.35 -48.45
N VAL A 454 2.68 -24.56 -49.44
CA VAL A 454 3.55 -25.05 -50.53
C VAL A 454 4.91 -25.41 -50.00
N CYS A 455 5.51 -24.61 -49.13
CA CYS A 455 6.80 -24.91 -48.48
C CYS A 455 6.75 -26.20 -47.66
N ALA A 456 5.63 -26.44 -46.98
CA ALA A 456 5.43 -27.68 -46.22
C ALA A 456 5.29 -28.92 -47.13
N PHE A 457 4.85 -28.72 -48.38
CA PHE A 457 4.68 -29.78 -49.37
C PHE A 457 5.95 -30.01 -50.20
N ASP A 458 6.55 -28.95 -50.73
CA ASP A 458 7.79 -28.94 -51.50
C ASP A 458 8.78 -27.88 -50.97
N ASN A 459 9.77 -28.35 -50.22
CA ASN A 459 10.82 -27.50 -49.64
C ASN A 459 11.69 -26.81 -50.71
N TYR A 460 11.70 -27.30 -51.97
CA TYR A 460 12.43 -26.67 -53.07
C TYR A 460 11.95 -25.24 -53.33
N CYS A 461 10.64 -24.99 -53.21
CA CYS A 461 10.01 -23.71 -53.46
C CYS A 461 10.48 -22.60 -52.51
N CYS A 462 10.98 -22.97 -51.33
CA CYS A 462 11.28 -22.03 -50.24
C CYS A 462 12.75 -22.03 -49.85
N ASP A 463 13.49 -23.10 -50.18
CA ASP A 463 14.94 -23.15 -50.00
C ASP A 463 15.73 -22.79 -51.26
N THR A 464 15.14 -22.95 -52.45
CA THR A 464 15.88 -22.89 -53.72
C THR A 464 15.34 -21.85 -54.69
N GLU A 465 14.11 -22.00 -55.19
CA GLU A 465 13.52 -21.11 -56.20
C GLU A 465 12.00 -21.31 -56.25
N TRP A 466 11.24 -20.22 -56.39
CA TRP A 466 9.80 -20.28 -56.63
C TRP A 466 9.53 -20.33 -58.14
N ASP A 467 9.63 -21.52 -58.73
CA ASP A 467 9.48 -21.71 -60.18
C ASP A 467 8.03 -21.98 -60.61
N ASP A 468 7.80 -22.24 -61.91
CA ASP A 468 6.47 -22.50 -62.45
C ASP A 468 5.77 -23.71 -61.78
N VAL A 469 6.52 -24.66 -61.22
CA VAL A 469 5.95 -25.79 -60.48
C VAL A 469 5.44 -25.32 -59.12
N CYS A 470 6.18 -24.45 -58.43
CA CYS A 470 5.77 -23.84 -57.16
C CYS A 470 4.51 -22.98 -57.31
N VAL A 471 4.38 -22.24 -58.42
CA VAL A 471 3.17 -21.47 -58.74
C VAL A 471 1.97 -22.40 -58.98
N ASP A 472 2.15 -23.50 -59.72
CA ASP A 472 1.08 -24.49 -59.95
C ASP A 472 0.68 -25.22 -58.64
N GLU A 473 1.64 -25.46 -57.75
CA GLU A 473 1.41 -26.04 -56.43
C GLU A 473 0.69 -25.05 -55.50
N ALA A 474 1.03 -23.76 -55.52
CA ALA A 474 0.33 -22.71 -54.78
C ALA A 474 -1.12 -22.54 -55.24
N ALA A 475 -1.34 -22.54 -56.55
CA ALA A 475 -2.69 -22.53 -57.12
C ALA A 475 -3.51 -23.77 -56.73
N SER A 476 -2.85 -24.91 -56.52
CA SER A 476 -3.50 -26.18 -56.16
C SER A 476 -3.74 -26.35 -54.66
N ALA A 477 -2.78 -25.94 -53.82
CA ALA A 477 -2.83 -26.07 -52.37
C ALA A 477 -3.79 -25.03 -51.76
N CYS A 478 -3.72 -23.81 -52.28
CA CYS A 478 -4.17 -22.65 -51.55
C CYS A 478 -5.13 -21.76 -52.36
N GLY A 479 -5.45 -22.17 -53.59
CA GLY A 479 -6.30 -21.40 -54.48
C GLY A 479 -5.69 -20.04 -54.87
N ALA A 480 -4.39 -19.82 -54.63
CA ALA A 480 -3.67 -18.57 -54.90
C ALA A 480 -4.01 -18.07 -56.32
N GLY A 481 -4.92 -17.10 -56.35
CA GLY A 481 -5.81 -16.84 -57.47
C GLY A 481 -7.24 -16.41 -57.09
N THR A 482 -7.71 -16.60 -55.85
CA THR A 482 -9.12 -16.31 -55.47
C THR A 482 -9.36 -15.40 -54.28
N CYS A 483 -8.43 -15.24 -53.33
CA CYS A 483 -8.57 -14.21 -52.30
C CYS A 483 -8.09 -12.87 -52.84
N HIS A 484 -9.02 -11.93 -52.97
CA HIS A 484 -8.76 -10.54 -53.35
C HIS A 484 -9.55 -9.62 -52.41
N ASP A 485 -9.43 -8.30 -52.59
CA ASP A 485 -10.20 -7.33 -51.79
C ASP A 485 -11.71 -7.59 -51.90
N GLU A 486 -12.41 -7.76 -50.77
CA GLU A 486 -13.85 -8.05 -50.71
C GLU A 486 -14.71 -6.92 -51.31
N CYS A 487 -14.15 -5.71 -51.39
CA CYS A 487 -14.76 -4.54 -52.01
C CYS A 487 -14.47 -4.40 -53.51
N SER A 488 -13.82 -5.40 -54.12
CA SER A 488 -13.50 -5.44 -55.55
C SER A 488 -14.10 -6.66 -56.25
N GLU A 489 -14.67 -6.45 -57.45
CA GLU A 489 -15.16 -7.57 -58.28
C GLU A 489 -13.99 -8.43 -58.80
N GLY A 490 -14.18 -9.75 -58.85
CA GLY A 490 -13.14 -10.68 -59.26
C GLY A 490 -13.57 -12.14 -59.39
N ALA A 491 -12.61 -13.04 -59.19
CA ALA A 491 -12.84 -14.49 -59.20
C ALA A 491 -13.71 -14.89 -57.99
N ALA A 492 -14.23 -16.12 -57.95
CA ALA A 492 -14.96 -16.57 -56.77
C ALA A 492 -14.02 -16.55 -55.56
N MET A 493 -14.48 -16.06 -54.41
CA MET A 493 -13.65 -15.93 -53.20
C MET A 493 -14.17 -16.86 -52.12
N GLY A 494 -13.32 -17.75 -51.60
CA GLY A 494 -13.73 -18.73 -50.60
C GLY A 494 -13.94 -18.14 -49.21
N ALA A 495 -14.60 -18.92 -48.34
CA ALA A 495 -14.90 -18.52 -46.97
C ALA A 495 -13.62 -18.37 -46.11
N GLU A 496 -12.53 -18.97 -46.55
CA GLU A 496 -11.20 -18.87 -45.95
C GLU A 496 -10.57 -17.48 -46.10
N CYS A 497 -11.06 -16.63 -47.02
CA CYS A 497 -10.45 -15.33 -47.30
C CYS A 497 -10.77 -14.24 -46.25
N GLY A 498 -11.64 -14.52 -45.27
CA GLY A 498 -11.94 -13.62 -44.16
C GLY A 498 -13.32 -13.85 -43.55
N GLU A 499 -13.55 -13.33 -42.33
CA GLU A 499 -14.85 -13.47 -41.65
C GLU A 499 -16.01 -12.83 -42.43
N CYS A 500 -15.73 -11.73 -43.13
CA CYS A 500 -16.70 -11.11 -44.04
C CYS A 500 -16.96 -12.01 -45.25
N ALA A 501 -15.92 -12.51 -45.92
CA ALA A 501 -16.06 -13.43 -47.05
C ALA A 501 -16.84 -14.69 -46.66
N ALA A 502 -16.55 -15.30 -45.50
CA ALA A 502 -17.31 -16.41 -44.96
C ALA A 502 -18.80 -16.08 -44.78
N SER A 503 -19.10 -14.90 -44.25
CA SER A 503 -20.49 -14.43 -44.06
C SER A 503 -21.22 -14.23 -45.39
N ILE A 504 -20.53 -13.71 -46.40
CA ILE A 504 -21.09 -13.56 -47.75
C ILE A 504 -21.27 -14.93 -48.43
N CYS A 505 -20.35 -15.87 -48.26
CA CYS A 505 -20.51 -17.24 -48.77
C CYS A 505 -21.73 -17.97 -48.19
N GLU A 506 -22.04 -17.74 -46.91
CA GLU A 506 -23.24 -18.28 -46.29
C GLU A 506 -24.53 -17.62 -46.83
N LEU A 507 -24.46 -16.35 -47.20
CA LEU A 507 -25.58 -15.57 -47.73
C LEU A 507 -25.85 -15.89 -49.21
N ASP A 508 -24.81 -15.85 -50.03
CA ASP A 508 -24.84 -16.17 -51.46
C ASP A 508 -23.67 -17.10 -51.86
N PRO A 509 -23.92 -18.42 -51.94
CA PRO A 509 -22.92 -19.40 -52.41
C PRO A 509 -22.37 -19.11 -53.81
N TYR A 510 -23.05 -18.32 -54.64
CA TYR A 510 -22.53 -17.92 -55.95
C TYR A 510 -21.21 -17.14 -55.84
N CYS A 511 -21.07 -16.30 -54.81
CA CYS A 511 -19.87 -15.49 -54.56
C CYS A 511 -18.62 -16.35 -54.35
N CYS A 512 -18.80 -17.58 -53.86
CA CYS A 512 -17.70 -18.45 -53.45
C CYS A 512 -17.53 -19.68 -54.36
N ASP A 513 -18.60 -20.10 -55.03
CA ASP A 513 -18.54 -21.23 -55.97
C ASP A 513 -18.37 -20.78 -57.44
N THR A 514 -18.69 -19.52 -57.77
CA THR A 514 -18.77 -19.07 -59.18
C THR A 514 -18.01 -17.79 -59.50
N ALA A 515 -18.32 -16.66 -58.86
CA ALA A 515 -17.61 -15.38 -59.08
C ALA A 515 -17.95 -14.34 -58.00
N TRP A 516 -17.00 -13.48 -57.64
CA TRP A 516 -17.23 -12.32 -56.79
C TRP A 516 -17.63 -11.10 -57.63
N ASP A 517 -18.93 -10.92 -57.88
CA ASP A 517 -19.42 -9.83 -58.74
C ASP A 517 -19.96 -8.61 -57.96
N ALA A 518 -20.51 -7.63 -58.67
CA ALA A 518 -21.06 -6.39 -58.08
C ALA A 518 -22.13 -6.65 -57.00
N THR A 519 -22.81 -7.81 -57.04
CA THR A 519 -23.77 -8.23 -56.03
C THR A 519 -23.03 -8.62 -54.75
N CYS A 520 -21.97 -9.42 -54.85
CA CYS A 520 -21.13 -9.82 -53.71
C CYS A 520 -20.55 -8.60 -53.01
N VAL A 521 -20.03 -7.61 -53.76
CA VAL A 521 -19.51 -6.34 -53.20
C VAL A 521 -20.60 -5.51 -52.51
N ALA A 522 -21.82 -5.50 -53.05
CA ALA A 522 -22.95 -4.82 -52.42
C ALA A 522 -23.37 -5.52 -51.12
N GLU A 523 -23.34 -6.85 -51.09
CA GLU A 523 -23.63 -7.63 -49.90
C GLU A 523 -22.56 -7.42 -48.80
N VAL A 524 -21.29 -7.27 -49.16
CA VAL A 524 -20.24 -6.84 -48.21
C VAL A 524 -20.59 -5.48 -47.59
N SER A 525 -20.99 -4.51 -48.41
CA SER A 525 -21.34 -3.16 -47.93
C SER A 525 -22.53 -3.14 -46.97
N ASP A 526 -23.47 -4.08 -47.13
CA ASP A 526 -24.68 -4.16 -46.31
C ASP A 526 -24.49 -5.03 -45.05
N ASN A 527 -23.57 -6.00 -45.06
CA ASN A 527 -23.47 -7.03 -44.03
C ASN A 527 -22.15 -7.07 -43.26
N CYS A 528 -21.11 -6.37 -43.72
CA CYS A 528 -19.80 -6.34 -43.06
C CYS A 528 -19.47 -4.97 -42.46
N ASN A 529 -18.59 -4.96 -41.45
CA ASN A 529 -18.08 -3.74 -40.82
C ASN A 529 -16.56 -3.80 -40.72
N PRO A 530 -15.82 -2.86 -41.35
CA PRO A 530 -16.34 -1.69 -42.06
C PRO A 530 -17.01 -2.04 -43.41
N PRO A 531 -17.95 -1.20 -43.89
CA PRO A 531 -18.48 -1.32 -45.25
C PRO A 531 -17.45 -0.87 -46.30
N CYS A 532 -17.65 -1.27 -47.56
CA CYS A 532 -16.84 -0.79 -48.67
C CYS A 532 -17.05 0.72 -48.90
N GLU A 533 -15.95 1.48 -49.03
CA GLU A 533 -15.97 2.93 -49.28
C GLU A 533 -15.84 3.33 -50.75
#